data_AF-A0A7K2MRR3-F1
#
_entry.id   AF-A0A7K2MRR3-F1
#
_cell.length_a   1.000
_cell.length_b   1.000
_cell.length_c   1.000
_cell.angle_alpha   90.00
_cell.angle_beta   90.00
_cell.angle_gamma   90.00
#
_symmetry.space_group_name_H-M   'P 1'
#
loop_
_entity.id
_entity.type
_entity.pdbx_description
1 polymer ?
#
loop_
_entity_poly.entity_id
_entity_poly.type
_entity_poly.pdbx_seq_one_letter_code
_entity_poly.pdbx_strand_id
1 'polypeptide(L)'
;RASLRAAAGLDLPLPLVACPPRQDPRFAPKPPKTPCAFRNPGRLTPGGPLVQGMKIAVTGETGTARADLVLRGVAAGLNMMGSVSRHTSALVANEPSGGSAKARRARAEGVPVIDESAFLRLLGDV
;
A
#
# COMPACT_ATOMS: atom_id res chain seq x y z
N ARG A 1 -14.26 25.04 22.00
CA ARG A 1 -14.12 24.57 20.58
C ARG A 1 -14.89 25.54 19.70
N ALA A 2 -14.33 25.95 18.55
CA ALA A 2 -14.87 26.90 17.54
C ALA A 2 -14.42 28.39 17.62
N SER A 3 -13.18 28.69 18.02
CA SER A 3 -12.67 30.08 18.01
C SER A 3 -12.47 30.65 16.60
N LEU A 4 -11.98 29.86 15.64
CA LEU A 4 -11.67 30.34 14.28
C LEU A 4 -12.92 30.64 13.44
N ARG A 5 -13.95 29.77 13.52
CA ARG A 5 -15.20 29.95 12.78
C ARG A 5 -16.03 31.12 13.33
N ALA A 6 -15.96 31.34 14.65
CA ALA A 6 -16.59 32.48 15.31
C ALA A 6 -15.89 33.80 14.97
N ALA A 7 -14.55 33.84 14.99
CA ALA A 7 -13.79 35.02 14.57
C ALA A 7 -14.04 35.40 13.11
N ALA A 8 -14.15 34.41 12.21
CA ALA A 8 -14.52 34.64 10.81
C ALA A 8 -15.93 35.24 10.66
N GLY A 9 -16.90 34.80 11.47
CA GLY A 9 -18.26 35.35 11.45
C GLY A 9 -18.37 36.75 12.08
N LEU A 10 -17.35 37.18 12.84
CA LEU A 10 -17.25 38.50 13.47
C LEU A 10 -16.32 39.45 12.69
N ASP A 11 -15.90 39.06 11.48
CA ASP A 11 -14.97 39.82 10.62
C ASP A 11 -13.65 40.21 11.31
N LEU A 12 -13.25 39.44 12.32
CA LEU A 12 -11.98 39.64 13.01
C LEU A 12 -10.84 39.12 12.11
N PRO A 13 -9.73 39.88 11.97
CA PRO A 13 -8.58 39.42 11.21
C PRO A 13 -8.05 38.12 11.81
N LEU A 14 -8.15 37.04 11.03
CA LEU A 14 -7.66 35.74 11.44
C LEU A 14 -6.14 35.74 11.35
N PRO A 15 -5.41 35.16 12.33
CA PRO A 15 -3.96 35.02 12.27
C PRO A 15 -3.56 33.88 11.31
N LEU A 16 -4.09 33.90 10.08
CA LEU A 16 -3.72 32.96 9.03
C LEU A 16 -2.38 33.40 8.47
N VAL A 17 -1.35 32.62 8.75
CA VAL A 17 -0.07 32.73 8.05
C VAL A 17 -0.20 31.93 6.76
N ALA A 18 0.27 32.47 5.64
CA ALA A 18 0.44 31.68 4.42
C ALA A 18 1.34 30.49 4.76
N CYS A 19 0.77 29.29 4.80
CA CYS A 19 1.55 28.08 5.05
C CYS A 19 2.34 27.83 3.77
N PRO A 20 3.68 28.02 3.76
CA PRO A 20 4.45 27.77 2.56
C PRO A 20 4.21 26.31 2.13
N PRO A 21 4.19 26.02 0.81
CA PRO A 21 4.02 24.65 0.35
C PRO A 21 5.05 23.78 1.07
N ARG A 22 4.59 22.67 1.66
CA ARG A 22 5.47 21.78 2.44
C ARG A 22 6.61 21.30 1.53
N GLN A 23 7.81 21.80 1.78
CA GLN A 23 9.00 21.50 0.98
C GLN A 23 9.56 20.10 1.26
N ASP A 24 9.09 19.46 2.32
CA ASP A 24 9.55 18.14 2.70
C ASP A 24 9.08 17.08 1.68
N PRO A 25 10.01 16.36 1.03
CA PRO A 25 9.69 15.34 0.03
C PRO A 25 8.71 14.27 0.54
N ARG A 26 8.66 14.03 1.86
CA ARG A 26 7.72 13.06 2.47
C ARG A 26 6.25 13.43 2.27
N PHE A 27 5.96 14.71 2.04
CA PHE A 27 4.62 15.24 1.79
C PHE A 27 4.37 15.60 0.32
N ALA A 28 5.33 15.33 -0.57
CA ALA A 28 5.12 15.52 -1.99
C ALA A 28 3.91 14.67 -2.46
N PRO A 29 3.01 15.23 -3.27
CA PRO A 29 1.88 14.48 -3.80
C PRO A 29 2.41 13.31 -4.63
N LYS A 30 1.91 12.10 -4.34
CA LYS A 30 2.29 10.91 -5.09
C LYS A 30 1.63 10.96 -6.46
N PRO A 31 2.38 10.72 -7.55
CA PRO A 31 1.78 10.64 -8.87
C PRO A 31 0.69 9.55 -8.89
N PRO A 32 -0.40 9.75 -9.64
CA PRO A 32 -1.48 8.79 -9.73
C PRO A 32 -0.95 7.48 -10.30
N LYS A 33 -1.42 6.36 -9.74
CA LYS A 33 -1.01 5.03 -10.19
C LYS A 33 -1.72 4.68 -11.50
N THR A 34 -0.97 4.17 -12.48
CA THR A 34 -1.55 3.56 -13.69
C THR A 34 -2.52 2.44 -13.30
N PRO A 35 -3.77 2.46 -13.82
CA PRO A 35 -4.72 1.38 -13.59
C PRO A 35 -4.16 0.05 -14.10
N CYS A 36 -4.35 -1.02 -13.32
CA CYS A 36 -4.04 -2.37 -13.78
C CYS A 36 -5.10 -2.81 -14.80
N ALA A 37 -4.67 -3.37 -15.94
CA ALA A 37 -5.58 -3.83 -17.00
C ALA A 37 -6.40 -5.08 -16.60
N PHE A 38 -5.92 -5.83 -15.61
CA PHE A 38 -6.51 -7.09 -15.18
C PHE A 38 -7.49 -6.91 -14.02
N ARG A 39 -8.56 -7.70 -14.03
CA ARG A 39 -9.51 -7.79 -12.91
C ARG A 39 -8.87 -8.57 -11.77
N ASN A 40 -9.12 -8.17 -10.52
CA ASN A 40 -8.63 -8.89 -9.36
C ASN A 40 -9.33 -10.26 -9.24
N PRO A 41 -8.61 -11.39 -9.33
CA PRO A 41 -9.20 -12.73 -9.25
C PRO A 41 -9.59 -13.12 -7.83
N GLY A 42 -9.11 -12.41 -6.80
CA GLY A 42 -9.44 -12.67 -5.40
C GLY A 42 -8.22 -12.91 -4.53
N ARG A 43 -8.40 -13.63 -3.43
CA ARG A 43 -7.34 -13.94 -2.45
C ARG A 43 -6.45 -15.05 -2.95
N LEU A 44 -5.17 -15.00 -2.56
CA LEU A 44 -4.26 -16.10 -2.78
C LEU A 44 -4.72 -17.30 -1.97
N THR A 45 -4.93 -18.43 -2.64
CA THR A 45 -5.16 -19.70 -1.97
C THR A 45 -3.80 -20.24 -1.48
N PRO A 46 -3.72 -20.81 -0.27
CA PRO A 46 -2.49 -21.45 0.21
C PRO A 46 -2.01 -22.50 -0.80
N GLY A 47 -0.76 -22.37 -1.26
CA GLY A 47 -0.18 -23.25 -2.28
C GLY A 47 -0.63 -23.00 -3.72
N GLY A 48 -1.53 -22.05 -3.96
CA GLY A 48 -1.96 -21.65 -5.30
C GLY A 48 -0.97 -20.73 -6.02
N PRO A 49 -1.10 -20.59 -7.35
CA PRO A 49 -0.26 -19.69 -8.13
C PRO A 49 -0.65 -18.22 -7.91
N LEU A 50 0.28 -17.31 -8.21
CA LEU A 50 -0.05 -15.91 -8.41
C LEU A 50 -0.73 -15.76 -9.78
N VAL A 51 -1.74 -14.89 -9.84
CA VAL A 51 -2.52 -14.65 -11.06
C VAL A 51 -2.51 -13.17 -11.36
N GLN A 52 -2.40 -12.82 -12.64
CA GLN A 52 -2.46 -11.45 -13.12
C GLN A 52 -3.69 -10.71 -12.56
N GLY A 53 -3.49 -9.45 -12.17
CA GLY A 53 -4.53 -8.62 -11.54
C GLY A 53 -4.65 -8.76 -10.02
N MET A 54 -4.02 -9.76 -9.40
CA MET A 54 -3.96 -9.87 -7.94
C MET A 54 -3.39 -8.62 -7.30
N LYS A 55 -4.00 -8.20 -6.19
CA LYS A 55 -3.60 -7.01 -5.43
C LYS A 55 -2.59 -7.40 -4.35
N ILE A 56 -1.33 -7.06 -4.55
CA ILE A 56 -0.24 -7.45 -3.64
C ILE A 56 0.28 -6.24 -2.88
N ALA A 57 0.37 -6.34 -1.55
CA ALA A 57 1.05 -5.33 -0.74
C ALA A 57 2.37 -5.92 -0.23
N VAL A 58 3.40 -5.08 -0.08
CA VAL A 58 4.67 -5.46 0.58
C VAL A 58 4.78 -4.71 1.90
N THR A 59 5.32 -5.32 2.95
CA THR A 59 5.63 -4.65 4.22
C THR A 59 6.86 -5.25 4.90
N GLY A 60 7.41 -4.52 5.87
CA GLY A 60 8.62 -4.91 6.59
C GLY A 60 9.90 -4.67 5.79
N GLU A 61 11.00 -5.13 6.36
CA GLU A 61 12.29 -5.21 5.67
C GLU A 61 12.32 -6.43 4.77
N THR A 62 12.85 -6.24 3.57
CA THR A 62 13.02 -7.27 2.54
C THR A 62 14.49 -7.35 2.16
N GLY A 63 14.97 -8.55 1.81
CA GLY A 63 16.35 -8.74 1.36
C GLY A 63 16.59 -8.09 0.00
N THR A 64 15.59 -8.16 -0.88
CA THR A 64 15.54 -7.42 -2.14
C THR A 64 15.01 -6.01 -1.92
N ALA A 65 15.52 -5.03 -2.67
CA ALA A 65 14.99 -3.67 -2.62
C ALA A 65 13.49 -3.66 -2.94
N ARG A 66 12.71 -2.95 -2.13
CA ARG A 66 11.25 -2.88 -2.30
C ARG A 66 10.84 -2.40 -3.69
N ALA A 67 11.62 -1.49 -4.29
CA ALA A 67 11.39 -1.00 -5.64
C ALA A 67 11.46 -2.15 -6.66
N ASP A 68 12.44 -3.05 -6.54
CA ASP A 68 12.62 -4.18 -7.46
C ASP A 68 11.49 -5.20 -7.32
N LEU A 69 11.05 -5.49 -6.09
CA LEU A 69 9.87 -6.35 -5.85
C LEU A 69 8.61 -5.78 -6.50
N VAL A 70 8.44 -4.44 -6.40
CA VAL A 70 7.32 -3.75 -7.04
C VAL A 70 7.45 -3.80 -8.56
N LEU A 71 8.64 -3.56 -9.12
CA LEU A 71 8.88 -3.61 -10.56
C LEU A 71 8.61 -5.01 -11.13
N ARG A 72 9.14 -6.06 -10.49
CA ARG A 72 8.91 -7.46 -10.89
C ARG A 72 7.43 -7.83 -10.82
N GLY A 73 6.74 -7.45 -9.74
CA GLY A 73 5.31 -7.69 -9.60
C GLY A 73 4.48 -6.98 -10.66
N VAL A 74 4.79 -5.72 -10.97
CA VAL A 74 4.12 -4.97 -12.04
C VAL A 74 4.38 -5.62 -13.41
N ALA A 75 5.62 -6.05 -13.68
CA ALA A 75 5.98 -6.73 -14.93
C ALA A 75 5.21 -8.05 -15.11
N ALA A 76 4.98 -8.80 -14.02
CA ALA A 76 4.15 -9.99 -13.99
C ALA A 76 2.62 -9.72 -14.01
N GLY A 77 2.19 -8.47 -14.26
CA GLY A 77 0.76 -8.11 -14.32
C GLY A 77 0.06 -8.04 -12.96
N LEU A 78 0.81 -8.02 -11.85
CA LEU A 78 0.24 -7.87 -10.50
C LEU A 78 -0.02 -6.40 -10.16
N ASN A 79 -1.03 -6.18 -9.33
CA ASN A 79 -1.44 -4.85 -8.90
C ASN A 79 -0.81 -4.49 -7.54
N MET A 80 0.38 -3.88 -7.58
CA MET A 80 1.14 -3.54 -6.36
C MET A 80 0.50 -2.41 -5.53
N MET A 81 0.04 -2.71 -4.32
CA MET A 81 -0.73 -1.80 -3.47
C MET A 81 0.12 -1.15 -2.36
N GLY A 82 -0.14 0.13 -2.12
CA GLY A 82 0.48 0.88 -1.01
C GLY A 82 -0.11 0.57 0.37
N SER A 83 -1.32 -0.01 0.43
CA SER A 83 -2.06 -0.33 1.64
C SER A 83 -2.73 -1.70 1.53
N VAL A 84 -3.14 -2.24 2.68
CA VAL A 84 -3.89 -3.49 2.77
C VAL A 84 -5.37 -3.16 2.95
N SER A 85 -6.24 -3.87 2.25
CA SER A 85 -7.70 -3.77 2.30
C SER A 85 -8.33 -5.15 2.19
N ARG A 86 -9.65 -5.26 2.35
CA ARG A 86 -10.43 -6.48 2.09
C ARG A 86 -10.24 -7.08 0.69
N HIS A 87 -9.80 -6.27 -0.29
CA HIS A 87 -9.56 -6.70 -1.67
C HIS A 87 -8.11 -7.09 -1.95
N THR A 88 -7.23 -7.00 -0.95
CA THR A 88 -5.83 -7.39 -1.09
C THR A 88 -5.75 -8.91 -1.19
N SER A 89 -5.07 -9.38 -2.24
CA SER A 89 -4.94 -10.79 -2.56
C SER A 89 -3.93 -11.50 -1.65
N ALA A 90 -2.78 -10.87 -1.41
CA ALA A 90 -1.77 -11.32 -0.47
C ALA A 90 -0.92 -10.15 0.04
N LEU A 91 -0.31 -10.35 1.21
CA LEU A 91 0.71 -9.47 1.79
C LEU A 91 2.06 -10.18 1.75
N VAL A 92 3.08 -9.55 1.18
CA VAL A 92 4.47 -10.00 1.23
C VAL A 92 5.12 -9.41 2.48
N ALA A 93 5.58 -10.27 3.40
CA ALA A 93 6.27 -9.90 4.62
C ALA A 93 7.17 -11.05 5.10
N ASN A 94 8.47 -10.78 5.31
CA ASN A 94 9.40 -11.75 5.87
C ASN A 94 9.19 -12.01 7.37
N GLU A 95 8.57 -11.06 8.08
CA GLU A 95 8.17 -11.21 9.47
C GLU A 95 6.62 -11.12 9.57
N PRO A 96 5.90 -12.25 9.46
CA PRO A 96 4.45 -12.27 9.42
C PRO A 96 3.80 -11.75 10.70
N SER A 97 4.49 -11.83 11.85
CA SER A 97 4.02 -11.35 13.16
C SER A 97 4.35 -9.87 13.43
N GLY A 98 5.12 -9.24 12.54
CA GLY A 98 5.60 -7.87 12.67
C GLY A 98 4.52 -6.84 12.99
N GLY A 99 4.88 -5.81 13.75
CA GLY A 99 3.96 -4.79 14.28
C GLY A 99 3.46 -3.76 13.26
N SER A 100 3.81 -3.90 11.97
CA SER A 100 3.44 -2.92 10.95
C SER A 100 1.92 -2.77 10.80
N ALA A 101 1.45 -1.56 10.52
CA ALA A 101 0.02 -1.30 10.30
C ALA A 101 -0.57 -2.17 9.18
N LYS A 102 0.23 -2.50 8.15
CA LYS A 102 -0.15 -3.40 7.05
C LYS A 102 -0.33 -4.83 7.52
N ALA A 103 0.57 -5.35 8.35
CA ALA A 103 0.47 -6.70 8.89
C ALA A 103 -0.73 -6.84 9.84
N ARG A 104 -0.96 -5.86 10.73
CA ARG A 104 -2.19 -5.83 11.55
C ARG A 104 -3.45 -5.81 10.69
N ARG A 105 -3.48 -4.98 9.65
CA ARG A 105 -4.64 -4.90 8.75
C ARG A 105 -4.84 -6.19 7.97
N ALA A 106 -3.77 -6.84 7.50
CA ALA A 106 -3.86 -8.12 6.82
C ALA A 106 -4.50 -9.19 7.71
N ARG A 107 -4.08 -9.28 8.98
CA ARG A 107 -4.70 -10.20 9.95
C ARG A 107 -6.18 -9.88 10.17
N ALA A 108 -6.51 -8.61 10.39
CA ALA A 108 -7.89 -8.18 10.59
C ALA A 108 -8.80 -8.47 9.38
N GLU A 109 -8.23 -8.45 8.17
CA GLU A 109 -8.95 -8.66 6.91
C GLU A 109 -8.84 -10.11 6.39
N GLY A 110 -8.18 -11.02 7.12
CA GLY A 110 -7.92 -12.39 6.68
C GLY A 110 -7.12 -12.47 5.37
N VAL A 111 -6.23 -11.51 5.11
CA VAL A 111 -5.34 -11.51 3.93
C VAL A 111 -4.19 -12.47 4.20
N PRO A 112 -3.93 -13.43 3.30
CA PRO A 112 -2.81 -14.36 3.45
C PRO A 112 -1.49 -13.59 3.39
N VAL A 113 -0.56 -13.99 4.26
CA VAL A 113 0.80 -13.43 4.31
C VAL A 113 1.75 -14.47 3.76
N ILE A 114 2.58 -14.08 2.80
CA ILE A 114 3.66 -14.89 2.24
C ILE A 114 4.98 -14.15 2.47
N ASP A 115 6.08 -14.90 2.55
CA ASP A 115 7.41 -14.29 2.61
C ASP A 115 7.88 -13.87 1.20
N GLU A 116 8.99 -13.15 1.18
CA GLU A 116 9.62 -12.72 -0.07
C GLU A 116 10.07 -13.89 -0.93
N SER A 117 10.58 -14.96 -0.30
CA SER A 117 11.09 -16.13 -1.02
C SER A 117 9.96 -16.84 -1.79
N ALA A 118 8.81 -17.06 -1.16
CA ALA A 118 7.64 -17.61 -1.81
C ALA A 118 7.08 -16.66 -2.88
N PHE A 119 7.07 -15.35 -2.63
CA PHE A 119 6.62 -14.37 -3.62
C PHE A 119 7.48 -14.42 -4.89
N LEU A 120 8.81 -14.42 -4.76
CA LEU A 120 9.73 -14.49 -5.89
C LEU A 120 9.63 -15.82 -6.64
N ARG A 121 9.46 -16.94 -5.93
CA ARG A 121 9.23 -18.25 -6.55
C ARG A 121 7.94 -18.25 -7.38
N LEU A 122 6.83 -17.84 -6.77
CA LEU A 122 5.53 -17.81 -7.44
C LEU A 122 5.49 -16.81 -8.61
N LEU A 123 6.27 -15.73 -8.56
CA LEU A 123 6.39 -14.77 -9.66
C LEU A 123 7.00 -15.36 -10.93
N GLY A 124 7.82 -16.40 -10.83
CA GLY A 124 8.42 -17.07 -11.99
C GLY A 124 7.41 -17.84 -12.84
N ASP A 125 6.24 -18.14 -12.27
CA ASP A 125 5.20 -18.98 -12.88
C ASP A 125 3.97 -18.16 -13.37
N VAL A 126 4.05 -16.82 -13.38
CA VAL A 126 2.95 -15.88 -13.72
C VAL A 126 3.00 -15.40 -15.16
#